data_AF-A0A4Z0PC32-F1
#
_entry.id   AF-A0A4Z0PC32-F1
#
_cell.length_a   1.000
_cell.length_b   1.000
_cell.length_c   1.000
_cell.angle_alpha   90.00
_cell.angle_beta   90.00
_cell.angle_gamma   90.00
#
_symmetry.space_group_name_H-M   'P 1'
#
loop_
_entity.id
_entity.type
_entity.pdbx_description
1 polymer ?
#
loop_
_entity_poly.entity_id
_entity_poly.type
_entity_poly.pdbx_seq_one_letter_code
_entity_poly.pdbx_strand_id
1 'polypeptide(L)'
;MHLIAYRPEYRIYLDTHLNMLLYEQLEEMTFARHLPYYLEDWQRALEQLQPGFTVLSDVRRTLGPNLDLLPTFLRSYELMQTAGVVMMAEVYPSGPTRMPVSRILNKLSSLPTRQFTDVAAAEDFLLGYGTPIAS
;
A
#
# COMPACT_ATOMS: atom_id res chain seq x y z
N MET A 1 15.81 4.10 -0.49
CA MET A 1 14.40 4.55 -0.37
C MET A 1 14.30 6.06 -0.31
N HIS A 2 13.39 6.64 -1.10
CA HIS A 2 13.08 8.07 -1.20
C HIS A 2 11.70 8.34 -0.59
N LEU A 3 11.59 9.32 0.30
CA LEU A 3 10.32 9.68 0.96
C LEU A 3 9.50 10.62 0.08
N ILE A 4 8.25 10.24 -0.23
CA ILE A 4 7.31 11.04 -1.05
C ILE A 4 6.33 11.82 -0.19
N ALA A 5 5.80 11.18 0.85
CA ALA A 5 4.78 11.75 1.72
C ALA A 5 5.03 11.36 3.17
N TYR A 6 4.95 12.35 4.06
CA TYR A 6 5.04 12.19 5.50
C TYR A 6 3.83 12.87 6.14
N ARG A 7 2.84 12.09 6.54
CA ARG A 7 1.63 12.55 7.20
C ARG A 7 1.49 11.87 8.58
N PRO A 8 0.65 12.41 9.48
CA PRO A 8 0.32 11.72 10.72
C PRO A 8 -0.27 10.33 10.48
N GLU A 9 -1.08 10.15 9.44
CA GLU A 9 -1.84 8.92 9.19
C GLU A 9 -1.07 7.89 8.36
N TYR A 10 -0.11 8.32 7.55
CA TYR A 10 0.63 7.44 6.65
C TYR A 10 1.95 8.02 6.18
N ARG A 11 2.78 7.13 5.62
CA ARG A 11 3.98 7.49 4.88
C ARG A 11 4.06 6.74 3.56
N ILE A 12 4.62 7.39 2.55
CA ILE A 12 4.90 6.78 1.25
C ILE A 12 6.39 6.93 0.94
N TYR A 13 7.03 5.81 0.66
CA TYR A 13 8.42 5.73 0.20
C TYR A 13 8.48 5.02 -1.14
N LEU A 14 9.50 5.35 -1.94
CA LEU A 14 9.82 4.66 -3.18
C LEU A 14 11.21 4.04 -3.10
N ASP A 15 11.32 2.83 -3.62
CA ASP A 15 12.58 2.24 -4.05
C ASP A 15 12.58 2.15 -5.58
N THR A 16 13.21 3.13 -6.22
CA THR A 16 13.25 3.23 -7.69
C THR A 16 14.14 2.16 -8.32
N HIS A 17 15.09 1.58 -7.58
CA HIS A 17 15.92 0.48 -8.10
C HIS A 17 15.13 -0.81 -8.20
N LEU A 18 14.24 -1.05 -7.23
CA LEU A 18 13.35 -2.21 -7.20
C LEU A 18 12.01 -1.98 -7.90
N ASN A 19 11.76 -0.76 -8.39
CA ASN A 19 10.44 -0.32 -8.88
C ASN A 19 9.33 -0.67 -7.87
N MET A 20 9.54 -0.27 -6.61
CA MET A 20 8.70 -0.65 -5.48
C MET A 20 8.23 0.57 -4.70
N LEU A 21 6.96 0.55 -4.28
CA LEU A 21 6.39 1.51 -3.33
C LEU A 21 6.25 0.85 -1.96
N LEU A 22 6.69 1.54 -0.92
CA LEU A 22 6.42 1.19 0.47
C LEU A 22 5.42 2.19 1.06
N TYR A 23 4.30 1.67 1.55
CA TYR A 23 3.25 2.42 2.23
C TYR A 23 3.18 1.96 3.68
N GLU A 24 3.34 2.90 4.61
CA GLU A 24 3.11 2.65 6.04
C GLU A 24 1.80 3.31 6.45
N GLN A 25 0.85 2.54 6.97
CA GLN A 25 -0.35 3.06 7.61
C GLN A 25 -0.14 3.15 9.12
N LEU A 26 -0.32 4.35 9.67
CA LEU A 26 -0.09 4.66 11.08
C LEU A 26 -1.40 4.61 11.89
N GLU A 27 -1.29 4.70 13.20
CA GLU A 27 -2.43 4.54 14.13
C GLU A 27 -3.49 5.62 13.91
N GLU A 28 -3.06 6.85 13.63
CA GLU A 28 -3.88 8.03 13.39
C GLU A 28 -4.88 7.82 12.23
N MET A 29 -4.56 6.93 11.27
CA MET A 29 -5.46 6.56 10.19
C MET A 29 -6.79 5.97 10.69
N THR A 30 -6.76 5.25 11.81
CA THR A 30 -7.99 4.65 12.39
C THR A 30 -9.00 5.72 12.82
N PHE A 31 -8.55 6.94 13.13
CA PHE A 31 -9.40 8.02 13.66
C PHE A 31 -9.66 9.15 12.66
N ALA A 32 -8.98 9.13 11.51
CA ALA A 32 -9.09 10.17 10.51
C ALA A 32 -10.51 10.25 9.92
N ARG A 33 -11.08 11.45 9.84
CA ARG A 33 -12.39 11.69 9.19
C ARG A 33 -12.29 12.02 7.71
N HIS A 34 -11.12 12.46 7.29
CA HIS A 34 -10.80 12.87 5.93
C HIS A 34 -9.29 12.75 5.72
N LEU A 35 -8.88 12.58 4.47
CA LEU A 35 -7.47 12.53 4.08
C LEU A 35 -7.25 13.45 2.87
N PRO A 36 -7.14 14.79 3.08
CA PRO A 36 -7.18 15.75 1.99
C PRO A 36 -6.04 15.58 0.96
N TYR A 37 -4.90 15.02 1.37
CA TYR A 37 -3.71 14.86 0.52
C TYR A 37 -3.49 13.42 0.05
N TYR A 38 -4.30 12.46 0.47
CA TYR A 38 -4.00 11.03 0.29
C TYR A 38 -3.93 10.63 -1.18
N LEU A 39 -4.95 10.97 -1.96
CA LEU A 39 -4.97 10.59 -3.38
C LEU A 39 -3.90 11.35 -4.19
N GLU A 40 -3.63 12.61 -3.87
CA GLU A 40 -2.57 13.39 -4.50
C GLU A 40 -1.18 12.82 -4.21
N ASP A 41 -0.91 12.45 -2.95
CA ASP A 41 0.35 11.83 -2.55
C ASP A 41 0.54 10.46 -3.25
N TRP A 42 -0.53 9.67 -3.43
CA TRP A 42 -0.50 8.44 -4.23
C TRP A 42 -0.20 8.72 -5.70
N GLN A 43 -0.86 9.70 -6.33
CA GLN A 43 -0.61 10.06 -7.73
C GLN A 43 0.85 10.46 -7.95
N ARG A 44 1.38 11.34 -7.09
CA ARG A 44 2.78 11.78 -7.14
C ARG A 44 3.78 10.63 -6.97
N ALA A 45 3.44 9.62 -6.18
CA ALA A 45 4.28 8.44 -6.02
C ALA A 45 4.25 7.56 -7.28
N LEU A 46 3.06 7.35 -7.84
CA LEU A 46 2.86 6.52 -9.04
C LEU A 46 3.49 7.12 -10.29
N GLU A 47 3.54 8.45 -10.42
CA GLU A 47 4.24 9.14 -11.52
C GLU A 47 5.74 8.86 -11.59
N GLN A 48 6.33 8.40 -10.48
CA GLN A 48 7.78 8.10 -10.38
C GLN A 48 8.08 6.61 -10.55
N LEU A 49 7.06 5.77 -10.70
CA LEU A 49 7.20 4.33 -10.89
C LEU A 49 6.96 3.96 -12.36
N GLN A 50 7.56 2.85 -12.79
CA GLN A 50 7.28 2.28 -14.09
C GLN A 50 6.17 1.23 -13.95
N PRO A 51 5.31 1.04 -14.97
CA PRO A 51 4.40 -0.10 -15.01
C PRO A 51 5.15 -1.41 -14.77
N GLY A 52 4.56 -2.35 -14.03
CA GLY A 52 5.27 -3.51 -13.51
C GLY A 52 5.80 -3.34 -12.07
N PHE A 53 5.41 -2.27 -11.38
CA PHE A 53 5.85 -2.01 -10.01
C PHE A 53 5.15 -2.89 -8.97
N THR A 54 5.75 -2.98 -7.79
CA THR A 54 5.21 -3.70 -6.64
C THR A 54 4.92 -2.75 -5.47
N VAL A 55 4.05 -3.18 -4.56
CA VAL A 55 3.67 -2.39 -3.38
C VAL A 55 3.82 -3.22 -2.12
N LEU A 56 4.56 -2.73 -1.14
CA LEU A 56 4.49 -3.21 0.24
C LEU A 56 3.63 -2.25 1.06
N SER A 57 2.58 -2.78 1.68
CA SER A 57 1.66 -2.02 2.54
C SER A 57 1.74 -2.55 3.96
N ASP A 58 2.39 -1.81 4.87
CA ASP A 58 2.44 -2.14 6.29
C ASP A 58 1.28 -1.46 7.03
N VAL A 59 0.32 -2.26 7.47
CA VAL A 59 -0.86 -1.79 8.23
C VAL A 59 -0.88 -2.28 9.68
N ARG A 60 0.26 -2.79 10.17
CA ARG A 60 0.40 -3.37 11.52
C ARG A 60 0.07 -2.41 12.66
N ARG A 61 0.19 -1.10 12.41
CA ARG A 61 0.06 -0.06 13.44
C ARG A 61 -1.37 0.46 13.61
N THR A 62 -2.33 -0.12 12.90
CA THR A 62 -3.73 0.31 12.93
C THR A 62 -4.50 -0.49 13.98
N LEU A 63 -5.45 0.15 14.67
CA LEU A 63 -6.31 -0.51 15.67
C LEU A 63 -7.50 -1.23 15.04
N GLY A 64 -7.72 -1.02 13.75
CA GLY A 64 -8.87 -1.52 13.00
C GLY A 64 -9.07 -0.69 11.75
N PRO A 65 -9.93 -1.15 10.84
CA PRO A 65 -10.16 -0.41 9.62
C PRO A 65 -10.97 0.86 9.85
N ASN A 66 -10.72 1.85 9.00
CA ASN A 66 -11.54 3.03 8.90
C ASN A 66 -12.51 2.88 7.71
N LEU A 67 -13.76 2.51 7.99
CA LEU A 67 -14.77 2.28 6.95
C LEU A 67 -15.26 3.57 6.29
N ASP A 68 -15.19 4.71 6.99
CA ASP A 68 -15.60 6.01 6.45
C ASP A 68 -14.68 6.44 5.29
N LEU A 69 -13.44 5.96 5.30
CA LEU A 69 -12.44 6.22 4.26
C LEU A 69 -12.43 5.17 3.14
N LEU A 70 -13.32 4.18 3.17
CA LEU A 70 -13.36 3.10 2.16
C LEU A 70 -13.41 3.63 0.70
N PRO A 71 -14.22 4.65 0.35
CA PRO A 71 -14.20 5.20 -1.01
C PRO A 71 -12.84 5.77 -1.42
N THR A 72 -12.12 6.38 -0.46
CA THR A 72 -10.78 6.93 -0.68
C THR A 72 -9.77 5.82 -0.92
N PHE A 73 -9.82 4.74 -0.14
CA PHE A 73 -8.95 3.58 -0.35
C PHE A 73 -9.23 2.89 -1.68
N LEU A 74 -10.50 2.68 -2.05
CA LEU A 74 -10.86 2.13 -3.36
C LEU A 74 -10.28 2.95 -4.51
N ARG A 75 -10.35 4.28 -4.42
CA ARG A 75 -9.78 5.15 -5.44
C ARG A 75 -8.26 5.01 -5.55
N SER A 76 -7.54 4.84 -4.44
CA SER A 76 -6.09 4.53 -4.50
C SER A 76 -5.81 3.18 -5.16
N TYR A 77 -6.66 2.17 -4.96
CA TYR A 77 -6.53 0.87 -5.61
C TYR A 77 -6.76 0.97 -7.13
N GLU A 78 -7.69 1.81 -7.58
CA GLU A 78 -7.90 2.10 -9.00
C GLU A 78 -6.71 2.82 -9.65
N LEU A 79 -6.12 3.78 -8.93
CA LEU A 79 -4.90 4.47 -9.36
C LEU A 79 -3.74 3.49 -9.54
N MET A 80 -3.52 2.61 -8.57
CA MET A 80 -2.46 1.58 -8.65
C MET A 80 -2.66 0.63 -9.83
N GLN A 81 -3.90 0.17 -10.06
CA GLN A 81 -4.22 -0.69 -11.21
C GLN A 81 -3.95 0.01 -12.55
N THR A 82 -4.38 1.26 -12.66
CA THR A 82 -4.19 2.05 -13.89
C THR A 82 -2.71 2.33 -14.14
N ALA A 83 -1.92 2.53 -13.09
CA ALA A 83 -0.48 2.71 -13.17
C ALA A 83 0.29 1.41 -13.47
N GLY A 84 -0.37 0.24 -13.41
CA GLY A 84 0.22 -1.05 -13.78
C GLY A 84 0.93 -1.79 -12.64
N VAL A 85 0.41 -1.73 -11.41
CA VAL A 85 0.90 -2.60 -10.32
C VAL A 85 0.73 -4.07 -10.68
N VAL A 86 1.74 -4.89 -10.36
CA VAL A 86 1.70 -6.35 -10.64
C VAL A 86 1.56 -7.21 -9.39
N MET A 87 1.93 -6.70 -8.21
CA MET A 87 1.77 -7.39 -6.95
C MET A 87 1.77 -6.43 -5.77
N MET A 88 0.88 -6.66 -4.82
CA MET A 88 0.82 -5.98 -3.53
C MET A 88 1.00 -6.98 -2.39
N ALA A 89 1.91 -6.69 -1.47
CA ALA A 89 2.06 -7.42 -0.21
C ALA A 89 1.52 -6.56 0.93
N GLU A 90 0.53 -7.06 1.65
CA GLU A 90 -0.04 -6.38 2.82
C GLU A 90 0.44 -7.06 4.12
N VAL A 91 0.97 -6.29 5.05
CA VAL A 91 1.48 -6.78 6.33
C VAL A 91 0.55 -6.36 7.46
N TYR A 92 -0.02 -7.36 8.15
CA TYR A 92 -1.00 -7.19 9.22
C TYR A 92 -0.42 -7.52 10.59
N PRO A 93 -0.98 -6.96 11.69
CA PRO A 93 -0.54 -7.33 13.01
C PRO A 93 -0.84 -8.81 13.27
N SER A 94 0.05 -9.50 13.97
CA SER A 94 -0.16 -10.88 14.40
C SER A 94 -1.28 -10.93 15.45
N GLY A 95 -2.42 -11.54 15.14
CA GLY A 95 -3.54 -11.67 16.07
C GLY A 95 -4.86 -12.11 15.44
N PRO A 96 -5.93 -12.29 16.24
CA PRO A 96 -7.24 -12.73 15.77
C PRO A 96 -8.03 -11.67 14.99
N THR A 97 -7.66 -10.38 15.10
CA THR A 97 -8.26 -9.24 14.38
C THR A 97 -7.81 -9.15 12.92
N ARG A 98 -7.82 -10.27 12.20
CA ARG A 98 -7.27 -10.35 10.85
C ARG A 98 -8.09 -9.64 9.76
N MET A 99 -9.34 -9.22 9.99
CA MET A 99 -10.21 -8.84 8.85
C MET A 99 -11.37 -7.92 9.23
N PRO A 100 -11.44 -6.69 8.68
CA PRO A 100 -12.63 -6.39 7.86
C PRO A 100 -12.36 -5.73 6.49
N VAL A 101 -11.54 -4.68 6.37
CA VAL A 101 -11.52 -3.85 5.15
C VAL A 101 -10.78 -4.45 3.97
N SER A 102 -9.66 -5.14 4.15
CA SER A 102 -8.95 -5.70 2.98
C SER A 102 -9.67 -6.86 2.32
N ARG A 103 -10.50 -7.64 3.03
CA ARG A 103 -11.40 -8.61 2.37
C ARG A 103 -12.46 -7.90 1.55
N ILE A 104 -12.92 -6.74 2.01
CA ILE A 104 -13.88 -5.92 1.28
C ILE A 104 -13.18 -5.31 0.05
N LEU A 105 -12.01 -4.68 0.23
CA LEU A 105 -11.21 -4.13 -0.86
C LEU A 105 -10.77 -5.20 -1.87
N ASN A 106 -10.33 -6.38 -1.45
CA ASN A 106 -9.95 -7.48 -2.35
C ASN A 106 -11.15 -8.10 -3.07
N LYS A 107 -12.38 -7.95 -2.55
CA LYS A 107 -13.60 -8.32 -3.28
C LYS A 107 -14.03 -7.24 -4.26
N LEU A 108 -13.73 -5.99 -3.94
CA LEU A 108 -14.14 -4.82 -4.72
C LEU A 108 -13.08 -4.37 -5.73
N SER A 109 -11.86 -4.89 -5.63
CA SER A 109 -10.74 -4.55 -6.51
C SER A 109 -10.06 -5.84 -7.01
N SER A 110 -9.58 -5.78 -8.25
CA SER A 110 -8.84 -6.85 -8.90
C SER A 110 -7.34 -6.84 -8.58
N LEU A 111 -6.92 -6.18 -7.49
CA LEU A 111 -5.50 -6.08 -7.18
C LEU A 111 -4.89 -7.44 -6.82
N PRO A 112 -3.79 -7.86 -7.49
CA PRO A 112 -3.05 -9.04 -7.09
C PRO A 112 -2.41 -8.78 -5.72
N THR A 113 -2.99 -9.38 -4.68
CA THR A 113 -2.65 -9.07 -3.29
C THR A 113 -2.33 -10.33 -2.50
N ARG A 114 -1.24 -10.31 -1.72
CA ARG A 114 -0.88 -11.36 -0.77
C ARG A 114 -0.69 -10.78 0.63
N GLN A 115 -1.16 -11.50 1.64
CA GLN A 115 -1.12 -11.06 3.04
C GLN A 115 0.00 -11.75 3.82
N PHE A 116 0.62 -10.98 4.71
CA PHE A 116 1.73 -11.37 5.57
C PHE A 116 1.50 -10.86 6.99
N THR A 117 2.28 -11.38 7.94
CA THR A 117 2.37 -10.84 9.31
C THR A 117 3.77 -10.37 9.66
N ASP A 118 4.72 -10.55 8.74
CA ASP A 118 6.12 -10.22 8.87
C ASP A 118 6.56 -9.40 7.66
N VAL A 119 7.28 -8.31 7.90
CA VAL A 119 7.70 -7.38 6.83
C VAL A 119 8.80 -8.02 6.00
N ALA A 120 9.79 -8.66 6.63
CA ALA A 120 10.90 -9.26 5.90
C ALA A 120 10.40 -10.34 4.92
N ALA A 121 9.47 -11.19 5.35
CA ALA A 121 8.84 -12.19 4.48
C ALA A 121 8.03 -11.56 3.31
N ALA A 122 7.41 -10.39 3.53
CA ALA A 122 6.69 -9.67 2.49
C ALA A 122 7.66 -9.04 1.48
N GLU A 123 8.74 -8.43 1.95
CA GLU A 123 9.82 -7.88 1.11
C GLU A 123 10.45 -8.98 0.25
N ASP A 124 10.87 -10.09 0.87
CA ASP A 124 11.46 -11.25 0.18
C ASP A 124 10.53 -11.80 -0.90
N PHE A 125 9.22 -11.86 -0.62
CA PHE A 125 8.22 -12.27 -1.60
C PHE A 125 8.16 -11.31 -2.80
N LEU A 126 8.17 -10.00 -2.57
CA LEU A 126 8.09 -8.99 -3.63
C LEU A 126 9.36 -8.94 -4.49
N LEU A 127 10.54 -9.29 -3.94
CA LEU A 127 11.77 -9.42 -4.72
C LEU A 127 11.64 -10.46 -5.85
N GLY A 128 10.76 -11.46 -5.72
CA GLY A 128 10.44 -12.40 -6.79
C GLY A 128 9.60 -11.84 -7.93
N TYR A 129 9.02 -10.64 -7.76
CA TYR A 129 8.23 -9.92 -8.76
C TYR A 129 8.94 -8.70 -9.33
N GLY A 130 9.93 -8.18 -8.62
CA GLY A 130 10.77 -7.08 -9.08
C GLY A 130 11.52 -7.50 -10.35
N THR A 131 11.21 -6.85 -11.47
CA THR A 131 12.09 -6.90 -12.64
C THR A 131 13.16 -5.84 -12.41
N PRO A 132 14.45 -6.18 -12.33
CA PRO A 132 15.49 -5.17 -12.21
C PRO A 132 15.38 -4.23 -13.40
N ILE A 133 15.20 -2.92 -13.14
CA ILE A 133 15.26 -1.93 -14.21
C ILE A 133 16.71 -1.94 -14.69
N ALA A 134 16.93 -2.39 -15.92
CA ALA A 134 18.24 -2.34 -16.57
C ALA A 134 18.72 -0.87 -16.57
N SER A 135 19.90 -0.64 -15.99
CA SER A 135 20.56 0.66 -15.95
C SER A 135 20.94 1.14 -17.35
#